data_AF-A0A2E7S0N2-F1
#
_entry.id   AF-A0A2E7S0N2-F1
#
_cell.length_a   1.000
_cell.length_b   1.000
_cell.length_c   1.000
_cell.angle_alpha   90.00
_cell.angle_beta   90.00
_cell.angle_gamma   90.00
#
_symmetry.space_group_name_H-M   'P 1'
#
loop_
_entity.id
_entity.type
_entity.pdbx_description
1 polymer ?
#
loop_
_entity_poly.entity_id
_entity_poly.type
_entity_poly.pdbx_seq_one_letter_code
_entity_poly.pdbx_strand_id
1 'polypeptide(L)'
;MTERVNECEAMQFPFVVMAGVLVGAIIPMLVLFLFVGRPWIRGRLYGVNISLVRIILMRIRRCDVNQVMDCLIMALQSGVSISVDKMEQADAQQVDLKKVTLAVIESERQGLGLGFDELVEAELGSRLAETLAE
;
A
#
# COMPACT_ATOMS: atom_id res chain seq x y z
N MET A 1 -59.50 -6.46 7.86
CA MET A 1 -58.26 -7.20 7.52
C MET A 1 -57.15 -6.28 7.00
N THR A 2 -57.48 -5.09 6.50
CA THR A 2 -56.56 -4.07 5.99
C THR A 2 -55.79 -3.28 7.06
N GLU A 3 -56.35 -3.05 8.27
CA GLU A 3 -55.63 -2.31 9.34
C GLU A 3 -54.40 -3.04 9.89
N ARG A 4 -54.44 -4.37 10.04
CA ARG A 4 -53.32 -5.18 10.55
C ARG A 4 -52.09 -5.20 9.61
N VAL A 5 -52.30 -4.94 8.31
CA VAL A 5 -51.23 -4.92 7.31
C VAL A 5 -50.42 -3.61 7.41
N ASN A 6 -51.09 -2.48 7.66
CA ASN A 6 -50.45 -1.18 7.80
C ASN A 6 -49.61 -1.05 9.08
N GLU A 7 -50.01 -1.70 10.18
CA GLU A 7 -49.24 -1.70 11.43
C GLU A 7 -47.91 -2.46 11.31
N CYS A 8 -47.85 -3.51 10.47
CA CYS A 8 -46.65 -4.30 10.23
C CYS A 8 -45.65 -3.55 9.33
N GLU A 9 -46.14 -2.89 8.27
CA GLU A 9 -45.35 -2.00 7.42
C GLU A 9 -44.74 -0.84 8.23
N ALA A 10 -45.53 -0.18 9.08
CA ALA A 10 -45.09 0.96 9.88
C ALA A 10 -43.99 0.64 10.91
N MET A 11 -43.91 -0.61 11.38
CA MET A 11 -42.82 -1.07 12.25
C MET A 11 -41.58 -1.52 11.46
N GLN A 12 -41.75 -1.93 10.19
CA GLN A 12 -40.68 -2.35 9.30
C GLN A 12 -39.90 -1.17 8.71
N PHE A 13 -40.57 -0.05 8.37
CA PHE A 13 -39.93 1.17 7.85
C PHE A 13 -38.84 1.76 8.77
N PRO A 14 -39.04 1.99 10.08
CA PRO A 14 -38.01 2.55 10.95
C PRO A 14 -36.84 1.60 11.16
N PHE A 15 -37.07 0.27 11.17
CA PHE A 15 -36.00 -0.71 11.26
C PHE A 15 -35.13 -0.73 9.99
N VAL A 16 -35.75 -0.64 8.81
CA VAL A 16 -35.04 -0.56 7.52
C VAL A 16 -34.27 0.75 7.39
N VAL A 17 -34.84 1.88 7.82
CA VAL A 17 -34.16 3.19 7.82
C VAL A 17 -32.99 3.19 8.81
N MET A 18 -33.18 2.68 10.03
CA MET A 18 -32.11 2.57 11.02
C MET A 18 -30.99 1.63 10.55
N ALA A 19 -31.33 0.47 9.97
CA ALA A 19 -30.36 -0.44 9.37
C ALA A 19 -29.63 0.21 8.19
N GLY A 20 -30.33 0.95 7.33
CA GLY A 20 -29.74 1.70 6.22
C GLY A 20 -28.75 2.77 6.68
N VAL A 21 -29.07 3.53 7.74
CA VAL A 21 -28.17 4.53 8.34
C VAL A 21 -26.95 3.85 8.97
N LEU A 22 -27.17 2.74 9.68
CA LEU A 22 -26.09 1.99 10.32
C LEU A 22 -25.10 1.44 9.28
N VAL A 23 -25.61 0.82 8.21
CA VAL A 23 -24.81 0.29 7.11
C VAL A 23 -24.12 1.42 6.34
N GLY A 24 -24.81 2.53 6.08
CA GLY A 24 -24.27 3.71 5.42
C GLY A 24 -23.14 4.40 6.18
N ALA A 25 -23.12 4.31 7.51
CA ALA A 25 -22.03 4.84 8.33
C ALA A 25 -20.89 3.84 8.55
N ILE A 26 -21.20 2.55 8.73
CA ILE A 26 -20.21 1.50 9.02
C ILE A 26 -19.35 1.16 7.80
N ILE A 27 -19.96 1.06 6.60
CA ILE A 27 -19.22 0.71 5.38
C ILE A 27 -18.06 1.67 5.09
N PRO A 28 -18.24 3.00 5.02
CA PRO A 28 -17.13 3.92 4.73
C PRO A 28 -16.06 3.91 5.84
N MET A 29 -16.46 3.77 7.11
CA MET A 29 -15.55 3.63 8.23
C MET A 29 -14.67 2.38 8.08
N LEU A 30 -15.27 1.25 7.68
CA LEU A 30 -14.58 -0.02 7.48
C LEU A 30 -13.68 0.00 6.24
N VAL A 31 -14.12 0.65 5.15
CA VAL A 31 -13.29 0.84 3.95
C VAL A 31 -12.07 1.69 4.26
N LEU A 32 -12.24 2.81 4.98
CA LEU A 32 -11.13 3.66 5.44
C LEU A 32 -10.13 2.85 6.29
N PHE A 33 -10.66 2.06 7.23
CA PHE A 33 -9.84 1.22 8.11
C PHE A 33 -9.08 0.13 7.34
N LEU A 34 -9.70 -0.52 6.35
CA LEU A 34 -9.02 -1.52 5.53
C LEU A 34 -7.98 -0.90 4.60
N PHE A 35 -8.25 0.28 4.02
CA PHE A 35 -7.33 0.93 3.09
C PHE A 35 -6.08 1.52 3.75
N VAL A 36 -6.16 1.94 5.01
CA VAL A 36 -5.04 2.52 5.76
C VAL A 36 -4.43 1.49 6.72
N GLY A 37 -5.26 0.65 7.34
CA GLY A 37 -4.83 -0.31 8.35
C GLY A 37 -4.09 -1.53 7.79
N ARG A 38 -4.48 -2.06 6.62
CA ARG A 38 -3.84 -3.28 6.06
C ARG A 38 -2.33 -3.15 5.81
N PRO A 39 -1.82 -2.10 5.13
CA PRO A 39 -0.36 -1.94 4.95
C PRO A 39 0.37 -1.62 6.26
N TRP A 40 -0.26 -0.87 7.16
CA TRP A 40 0.34 -0.53 8.46
C TRP A 40 0.54 -1.75 9.37
N ILE A 41 -0.46 -2.63 9.45
CA ILE A 41 -0.40 -3.87 10.25
C ILE A 41 0.70 -4.78 9.69
N ARG A 42 0.80 -4.92 8.36
CA ARG A 42 1.87 -5.71 7.73
C ARG A 42 3.25 -5.17 8.10
N GLY A 43 3.49 -3.87 7.94
CA GLY A 43 4.79 -3.26 8.28
C GLY A 43 5.19 -3.47 9.73
N ARG A 44 4.24 -3.30 10.66
CA ARG A 44 4.49 -3.50 12.09
C ARG A 44 4.81 -4.95 12.44
N LEU A 45 4.20 -5.94 11.77
CA LEU A 45 4.51 -7.36 11.96
C LEU A 45 5.95 -7.71 11.53
N TYR A 46 6.46 -7.04 10.50
CA TYR A 46 7.84 -7.22 10.02
C TYR A 46 8.84 -6.25 10.64
N GLY A 47 8.47 -5.49 11.68
CA GLY A 47 9.40 -4.57 12.38
C GLY A 47 9.70 -3.27 11.64
N VAL A 48 9.02 -2.97 10.54
CA VAL A 48 9.13 -1.71 9.80
C VAL A 48 8.27 -0.65 10.51
N ASN A 49 8.91 0.22 11.28
CA ASN A 49 8.22 1.29 12.04
C ASN A 49 7.84 2.46 11.13
N ILE A 50 6.68 2.37 10.47
CA ILE A 50 6.11 3.47 9.70
C ILE A 50 4.97 4.12 10.49
N SER A 51 5.04 5.44 10.64
CA SER A 51 3.94 6.22 11.23
C SER A 51 2.72 6.19 10.32
N LEU A 52 1.51 6.10 10.90
CA LEU A 52 0.24 6.24 10.17
C LEU A 52 0.20 7.54 9.36
N VAL A 53 0.76 8.62 9.92
CA VAL A 53 0.86 9.93 9.26
C VAL A 53 1.70 9.83 7.99
N ARG A 54 2.78 9.04 8.00
CA ARG A 54 3.65 8.85 6.84
C ARG A 54 2.93 8.06 5.73
N ILE A 55 2.16 7.03 6.06
CA ILE A 55 1.33 6.29 5.09
C ILE A 55 0.33 7.22 4.40
N ILE A 56 -0.28 8.13 5.16
CA ILE A 56 -1.22 9.11 4.61
C ILE A 56 -0.48 10.07 3.66
N LEU A 57 0.70 10.57 4.05
CA LEU A 57 1.53 11.45 3.21
C LEU A 57 1.98 10.78 1.91
N MET A 58 2.38 9.51 1.96
CA MET A 58 2.73 8.71 0.77
C MET A 58 1.55 8.64 -0.20
N ARG A 59 0.34 8.40 0.31
CA ARG A 59 -0.85 8.30 -0.54
C ARG A 59 -1.22 9.65 -1.17
N ILE A 60 -1.01 10.77 -0.47
CA ILE A 60 -1.20 12.13 -1.06
C ILE A 60 -0.22 12.36 -2.22
N ARG A 61 1.00 11.85 -2.11
CA ARG A 61 2.02 11.86 -3.18
C ARG A 61 1.78 10.83 -4.29
N ARG A 62 0.65 10.10 -4.25
CA ARG A 62 0.32 8.98 -5.15
C ARG A 62 1.33 7.82 -5.14
N CYS A 63 2.07 7.66 -4.05
CA CYS A 63 2.95 6.52 -3.86
C CYS A 63 2.11 5.27 -3.53
N ASP A 64 2.41 4.14 -4.16
CA ASP A 64 1.76 2.86 -3.85
C ASP A 64 2.39 2.24 -2.60
N VAL A 65 1.77 2.57 -1.46
CA VAL A 65 2.18 2.06 -0.15
C VAL A 65 2.23 0.53 -0.11
N ASN A 66 1.36 -0.19 -0.82
CA ASN A 66 1.38 -1.65 -0.76
C ASN A 66 2.65 -2.20 -1.42
N GLN A 67 2.99 -1.68 -2.60
CA GLN A 67 4.17 -2.13 -3.35
C GLN A 67 5.47 -1.80 -2.60
N VAL A 68 5.57 -0.59 -2.05
CA VAL A 68 6.69 -0.19 -1.20
C VAL A 68 6.82 -1.11 0.01
N MET A 69 5.72 -1.41 0.70
CA MET A 69 5.74 -2.31 1.85
C MET A 69 6.19 -3.72 1.49
N ASP A 70 5.66 -4.29 0.40
CA ASP A 70 6.00 -5.64 -0.02
C ASP A 70 7.50 -5.74 -0.38
N CYS A 71 8.06 -4.71 -1.04
CA CYS A 71 9.49 -4.67 -1.38
C CYS A 71 10.37 -4.43 -0.15
N LEU A 72 9.96 -3.58 0.80
CA LEU A 72 10.66 -3.39 2.07
C LEU A 72 10.71 -4.69 2.89
N ILE A 73 9.60 -5.43 2.95
CA ILE A 73 9.52 -6.72 3.63
C ILE A 73 10.45 -7.73 2.94
N MET A 74 10.48 -7.73 1.61
CA MET A 74 11.36 -8.61 0.83
C MET A 74 12.84 -8.31 1.08
N ALA A 75 13.23 -7.04 1.08
CA ALA A 75 14.58 -6.62 1.42
C ALA A 75 14.96 -7.04 2.84
N LEU A 76 14.10 -6.78 3.82
CA LEU A 76 14.36 -7.14 5.21
C LEU A 76 14.50 -8.66 5.40
N GLN A 77 13.68 -9.47 4.74
CA GLN A 77 13.76 -10.93 4.78
C GLN A 77 15.08 -11.47 4.22
N SER A 78 15.68 -10.77 3.26
CA SER A 78 16.99 -11.12 2.69
C SER A 78 18.18 -10.65 3.53
N GLY A 79 17.96 -9.88 4.59
CA GLY A 79 19.01 -9.27 5.40
C GLY A 79 19.46 -7.90 4.90
N VAL A 80 18.84 -7.36 3.86
CA VAL A 80 19.14 -6.03 3.31
C VAL A 80 18.26 -4.98 3.97
N SER A 81 18.88 -4.01 4.66
CA SER A 81 18.14 -2.88 5.24
C SER A 81 18.07 -1.70 4.28
N ILE A 82 16.88 -1.42 3.74
CA ILE A 82 16.62 -0.24 2.90
C ILE A 82 15.78 0.75 3.69
N SER A 83 16.13 2.04 3.62
CA SER A 83 15.31 3.08 4.25
C SER A 83 14.00 3.27 3.50
N VAL A 84 12.91 3.40 4.25
CA VAL A 84 11.58 3.69 3.73
C VAL A 84 11.58 4.96 2.85
N ASP A 85 12.38 5.97 3.22
CA ASP A 85 12.48 7.22 2.45
C ASP A 85 13.06 7.01 1.05
N LYS A 86 14.03 6.10 0.90
CA LYS A 86 14.63 5.78 -0.40
C LYS A 86 13.66 5.02 -1.29
N MET A 87 12.94 4.07 -0.70
CA MET A 87 11.86 3.34 -1.36
C MET A 87 10.74 4.26 -1.86
N GLU A 88 10.33 5.24 -1.05
CA GLU A 88 9.34 6.25 -1.45
C GLU A 88 9.84 7.10 -2.63
N GLN A 89 11.12 7.49 -2.61
CA GLN A 89 11.73 8.25 -3.71
C GLN A 89 11.81 7.43 -5.01
N ALA A 90 12.17 6.15 -4.92
CA ALA A 90 12.17 5.25 -6.07
C ALA A 90 10.76 5.03 -6.64
N ASP A 91 9.74 4.92 -5.78
CA ASP A 91 8.34 4.82 -6.22
C ASP A 91 7.86 6.11 -6.90
N ALA A 92 8.28 7.28 -6.39
CA ALA A 92 7.98 8.57 -6.99
C ALA A 92 8.60 8.73 -8.39
N GLN A 93 9.71 8.06 -8.67
CA GLN A 93 10.34 7.98 -10.00
C GLN A 93 9.66 6.95 -10.91
N GLN A 94 8.63 6.22 -10.41
CA GLN A 94 7.86 5.21 -11.13
C GLN A 94 8.75 4.09 -11.69
N VAL A 95 9.75 3.69 -10.91
CA VAL A 95 10.68 2.60 -11.25
C VAL A 95 10.08 1.27 -10.78
N ASP A 96 10.45 0.15 -11.41
CA ASP A 96 10.03 -1.15 -10.92
C ASP A 96 10.75 -1.51 -9.61
N LEU A 97 10.10 -1.18 -8.48
CA LEU A 97 10.61 -1.46 -7.13
C LEU A 97 10.96 -2.92 -6.92
N LYS A 98 10.21 -3.85 -7.52
CA LYS A 98 10.43 -5.28 -7.33
C LYS A 98 11.72 -5.72 -8.02
N LYS A 99 11.94 -5.24 -9.25
CA LYS A 99 13.16 -5.51 -10.01
C LYS A 99 14.40 -4.91 -9.33
N VAL A 100 14.32 -3.65 -8.88
CA VAL A 100 15.40 -3.00 -8.13
C VAL A 100 15.70 -3.75 -6.84
N THR A 101 14.69 -4.11 -6.06
CA THR A 101 14.89 -4.84 -4.79
C THR A 101 15.58 -6.18 -5.02
N LEU A 102 15.15 -6.94 -6.04
CA LEU A 102 15.80 -8.20 -6.41
C LEU A 102 17.25 -8.00 -6.82
N ALA A 103 17.54 -6.95 -7.60
CA ALA A 103 18.91 -6.62 -7.99
C ALA A 103 19.79 -6.28 -6.78
N VAL A 104 19.25 -5.56 -5.79
CA VAL A 104 19.97 -5.25 -4.54
C VAL A 104 20.27 -6.52 -3.76
N ILE A 105 19.29 -7.41 -3.62
CA ILE A 105 19.47 -8.69 -2.93
C ILE A 105 20.55 -9.54 -3.61
N GLU A 106 20.55 -9.57 -4.94
CA GLU A 106 21.53 -10.33 -5.70
C GLU A 106 22.92 -9.69 -5.66
N SER A 107 23.01 -8.35 -5.70
CA SER A 107 24.24 -7.59 -5.50
C SER A 107 24.89 -7.90 -4.14
N GLU A 108 24.10 -7.90 -3.08
CA GLU A 108 24.57 -8.25 -1.72
C GLU A 108 24.99 -9.71 -1.62
N ARG A 109 24.25 -10.62 -2.26
CA ARG A 109 24.60 -12.04 -2.33
C ARG A 109 25.90 -12.30 -3.08
N GLN A 110 26.17 -11.54 -4.13
CA GLN A 110 27.39 -11.63 -4.94
C GLN A 110 28.55 -10.80 -4.36
N GLY A 111 28.31 -9.98 -3.34
CA GLY A 111 29.31 -9.09 -2.77
C GLY A 111 29.72 -7.95 -3.70
N LEU A 112 28.85 -7.53 -4.62
CA LEU A 112 29.10 -6.41 -5.53
C LEU A 112 29.00 -5.06 -4.82
N GLY A 113 28.22 -4.98 -3.73
CA GLY A 113 28.10 -3.77 -2.91
C GLY A 113 27.45 -2.58 -3.64
N LEU A 114 26.70 -2.83 -4.72
CA LEU A 114 25.95 -1.78 -5.43
C LEU A 114 24.85 -1.24 -4.52
N GLY A 115 24.81 0.07 -4.38
CA GLY A 115 23.82 0.75 -3.54
C GLY A 115 22.42 0.71 -4.16
N PHE A 116 21.40 0.83 -3.30
CA PHE A 116 19.99 0.92 -3.75
C PHE A 116 19.79 2.05 -4.78
N ASP A 117 20.33 3.23 -4.51
CA ASP A 117 20.15 4.40 -5.38
C ASP A 117 20.83 4.19 -6.75
N GLU A 118 21.99 3.54 -6.78
CA GLU A 118 22.72 3.21 -8.02
C GLU A 118 21.90 2.23 -8.89
N LEU A 119 21.27 1.24 -8.26
CA LEU A 119 20.42 0.28 -8.96
C LEU A 119 19.11 0.91 -9.47
N VAL A 120 18.57 1.91 -8.76
CA VAL A 120 17.44 2.71 -9.24
C VAL A 120 17.83 3.52 -10.48
N GLU A 121 18.98 4.18 -10.45
CA GLU A 121 19.49 4.95 -11.60
C GLU A 121 19.78 4.05 -12.81
N ALA A 122 20.35 2.87 -12.58
CA ALA A 122 20.59 1.89 -13.63
C ALA A 122 19.28 1.41 -14.27
N GLU A 123 18.23 1.16 -13.48
CA GLU A 123 16.92 0.74 -13.99
C GLU A 123 16.26 1.85 -14.81
N LEU A 124 16.35 3.11 -14.36
CA LEU A 124 15.87 4.27 -15.12
C LEU A 124 16.56 4.39 -16.47
N GLY A 125 17.89 4.23 -16.49
CA GLY A 125 18.68 4.24 -17.72
C GLY A 125 18.28 3.10 -18.67
N SER A 126 18.09 1.89 -18.14
CA SER A 126 17.65 0.72 -18.91
C SER A 126 16.28 0.95 -19.55
N ARG A 127 15.31 1.47 -18.81
CA ARG A 127 13.96 1.74 -19.31
C ARG A 127 13.95 2.85 -20.37
N LEU A 128 14.76 3.90 -20.18
CA LEU A 128 14.94 4.96 -21.18
C LEU A 128 15.51 4.41 -22.49
N ALA A 129 16.52 3.53 -22.42
CA ALA A 129 17.11 2.91 -23.59
C ALA A 129 16.12 2.03 -24.36
N GLU A 130 15.28 1.25 -23.65
CA GLU A 130 14.20 0.46 -24.25
C GLU A 130 13.16 1.34 -24.97
N THR A 131 12.74 2.44 -24.32
CA THR A 131 11.79 3.40 -24.89
C THR A 131 12.32 4.10 -26.15
N LEU A 132 13.65 4.27 -26.27
CA LEU A 132 14.29 4.88 -27.45
C LEU A 132 14.52 3.89 -28.59
N ALA A 133 14.41 2.59 -28.33
CA ALA A 133 14.61 1.54 -29.34
C ALA A 133 13.33 1.19 -30.13
N GLU A 134 12.16 1.66 -29.65
CA GLU A 134 10.85 1.54 -30.30
C GLU A 134 10.53 2.74 -31.22
#